data_AF-A0A2V1C7X9-F1
#
_entry.id   AF-A0A2V1C7X9-F1
#
_cell.length_a   1.000
_cell.length_b   1.000
_cell.length_c   1.000
_cell.angle_alpha   90.00
_cell.angle_beta   90.00
_cell.angle_gamma   90.00
#
_symmetry.space_group_name_H-M   'P 1'
#
loop_
_entity.id
_entity.type
_entity.pdbx_description
1 polymer ?
#
loop_
_entity_poly.entity_id
_entity_poly.type
_entity_poly.pdbx_seq_one_letter_code
_entity_poly.pdbx_strand_id
1 'polypeptide(L)'
;MARFAVQCSPILRLPPSAQQSSICTTCLNNADSLQQTCISNMLGLAPSLGCSATDAACLCGNVNFAYGIRDCSNAACGAEVAPSVIAYGVAYCSCE
;
A
#
# COMPACT_ATOMS: atom_id res chain seq x y z
N MET A 1 22.39 10.25 5.76
CA MET A 1 21.34 11.14 5.21
C MET A 1 21.34 10.98 3.70
N ALA A 2 20.16 11.05 3.06
CA ALA A 2 19.83 10.74 1.64
C ALA A 2 19.63 9.23 1.38
N ARG A 3 18.41 8.68 1.49
CA ARG A 3 17.26 8.74 0.55
C ARG A 3 17.52 7.93 -0.73
N PHE A 4 16.52 7.12 -1.10
CA PHE A 4 16.34 6.40 -2.37
C PHE A 4 16.96 5.00 -2.50
N ALA A 5 16.24 3.98 -2.04
CA ALA A 5 16.11 2.68 -2.72
C ALA A 5 15.12 1.78 -1.95
N VAL A 6 13.82 2.03 -2.12
CA VAL A 6 12.90 0.88 -2.16
C VAL A 6 13.34 0.11 -3.40
N GLN A 7 14.10 -0.98 -3.23
CA GLN A 7 14.66 -1.76 -4.33
C GLN A 7 13.53 -2.43 -5.12
N CYS A 8 13.03 -1.74 -6.14
CA CYS A 8 12.25 -2.31 -7.23
C CYS A 8 12.85 -1.83 -8.55
N SER A 9 13.95 -2.44 -9.00
CA SER A 9 14.49 -2.34 -10.38
C SER A 9 15.74 -3.23 -10.56
N PRO A 10 16.17 -3.61 -11.80
CA PRO A 10 15.51 -3.50 -13.12
C PRO A 10 15.52 -4.85 -13.91
N ILE A 11 14.92 -4.86 -15.11
CA ILE A 11 15.02 -5.90 -16.16
C ILE A 11 14.03 -7.07 -16.05
N LEU A 12 12.79 -6.83 -16.50
CA LEU A 12 12.25 -7.55 -17.66
C LEU A 12 11.04 -6.78 -18.21
N ARG A 13 11.00 -6.59 -19.54
CA ARG A 13 9.87 -6.00 -20.28
C ARG A 13 8.64 -6.90 -20.10
N LEU A 14 7.78 -6.64 -19.11
CA LEU A 14 6.47 -7.28 -19.03
C LEU A 14 5.34 -6.27 -19.34
N PRO A 15 4.26 -6.73 -19.99
CA PRO A 15 3.10 -5.90 -20.28
C PRO A 15 2.43 -5.41 -18.98
N PRO A 16 1.77 -4.24 -19.01
CA PRO A 16 1.21 -3.57 -17.82
C PRO A 16 0.18 -4.43 -17.04
N SER A 17 -0.37 -5.47 -17.66
CA SER A 17 -1.39 -6.35 -17.06
C SER A 17 -0.84 -7.50 -16.21
N ALA A 18 0.49 -7.72 -16.17
CA ALA A 18 1.12 -8.86 -15.47
C ALA A 18 2.10 -8.45 -14.35
N GLN A 19 2.28 -7.15 -14.10
CA GLN A 19 3.26 -6.66 -13.12
C GLN A 19 2.68 -6.40 -11.72
N GLN A 20 1.35 -6.36 -11.57
CA GLN A 20 0.67 -6.23 -10.27
C GLN A 20 1.05 -7.33 -9.27
N SER A 21 1.47 -8.52 -9.74
CA SER A 21 1.75 -9.69 -8.89
C SER A 21 3.21 -9.89 -8.49
N SER A 22 4.18 -9.06 -8.91
CA SER A 22 5.59 -9.23 -8.51
C SER A 22 6.24 -7.98 -7.90
N ILE A 23 5.70 -6.80 -8.18
CA ILE A 23 6.24 -5.54 -7.65
C ILE A 23 5.54 -5.19 -6.33
N CYS A 24 4.20 -5.30 -6.26
CA CYS A 24 3.42 -5.01 -5.05
C CYS A 24 3.55 -6.11 -3.99
N THR A 25 3.68 -7.37 -4.42
CA THR A 25 3.90 -8.53 -3.53
C THR A 25 5.21 -8.41 -2.76
N THR A 26 6.25 -7.82 -3.32
CA THR A 26 7.52 -7.64 -2.62
C THR A 26 7.43 -6.54 -1.55
N CYS A 27 6.61 -5.51 -1.76
CA CYS A 27 6.25 -4.54 -0.72
C CYS A 27 5.49 -5.24 0.41
N LEU A 28 4.46 -6.04 0.07
CA LEU A 28 3.69 -6.86 1.01
C LEU A 28 4.56 -7.86 1.79
N ASN A 29 5.53 -8.48 1.15
CA ASN A 29 6.40 -9.47 1.81
C ASN A 29 7.35 -8.86 2.85
N ASN A 30 7.61 -7.55 2.78
CA ASN A 30 8.47 -6.84 3.73
C ASN A 30 7.67 -5.99 4.73
N ALA A 31 6.35 -6.13 4.72
CA ALA A 31 5.46 -5.40 5.63
C ALA A 31 5.40 -6.10 7.00
N ASP A 32 5.59 -5.33 8.07
CA ASP A 32 5.32 -5.76 9.43
C ASP A 32 3.82 -6.07 9.62
N SER A 33 3.49 -6.90 10.60
CA SER A 33 2.13 -7.30 10.97
C SER A 33 1.11 -6.16 11.05
N LEU A 34 1.54 -4.98 11.55
CA LEU A 34 0.70 -3.78 11.63
C LEU A 34 0.43 -3.15 10.27
N GLN A 35 1.43 -3.13 9.40
CA GLN A 35 1.35 -2.59 8.04
C GLN A 35 0.37 -3.42 7.21
N GLN A 36 0.46 -4.74 7.33
CA GLN A 36 -0.45 -5.66 6.65
C GLN A 36 -1.89 -5.56 7.15
N THR A 37 -2.06 -5.41 8.46
CA THR A 37 -3.39 -5.29 9.07
C THR A 37 -4.10 -4.03 8.58
N CYS A 38 -3.43 -2.88 8.57
CA CYS A 38 -4.05 -1.62 8.13
C CYS A 38 -4.41 -1.62 6.65
N ILE A 39 -3.57 -2.18 5.78
CA ILE A 39 -3.93 -2.33 4.36
C ILE A 39 -5.11 -3.29 4.21
N SER A 40 -5.05 -4.49 4.81
CA SER A 40 -6.11 -5.50 4.67
C SER A 40 -7.47 -5.01 5.16
N ASN A 41 -7.51 -4.28 6.28
CA ASN A 41 -8.74 -3.67 6.79
C ASN A 41 -9.34 -2.68 5.79
N MET A 42 -8.49 -1.85 5.17
CA MET A 42 -8.95 -0.88 4.16
C MET A 42 -9.37 -1.54 2.85
N LEU A 43 -8.74 -2.65 2.46
CA LEU A 43 -9.21 -3.47 1.33
C LEU A 43 -10.59 -4.08 1.59
N GLY A 44 -10.88 -4.45 2.85
CA GLY A 44 -12.22 -4.90 3.25
C GLY A 44 -13.31 -3.82 3.11
N LEU A 45 -12.92 -2.54 3.16
CA LEU A 45 -13.81 -1.39 2.96
C LEU A 45 -13.87 -0.90 1.51
N ALA A 46 -13.07 -1.47 0.60
CA ALA A 46 -13.08 -1.16 -0.83
C ALA A 46 -14.48 -1.04 -1.45
N PRO A 47 -15.42 -1.98 -1.25
CA PRO A 47 -16.76 -1.87 -1.83
C PRO A 47 -17.54 -0.65 -1.32
N SER A 48 -17.33 -0.24 -0.06
CA SER A 48 -17.93 0.99 0.49
C SER A 48 -17.30 2.27 -0.10
N LEU A 49 -16.09 2.17 -0.64
CA LEU A 49 -15.40 3.24 -1.36
C LEU A 49 -15.72 3.24 -2.85
N GLY A 50 -16.55 2.31 -3.33
CA GLY A 50 -16.90 2.16 -4.74
C GLY A 50 -15.82 1.47 -5.59
N CYS A 51 -14.85 0.83 -4.95
CA CYS A 51 -13.74 0.14 -5.61
C CYS A 51 -13.79 -1.37 -5.34
N SER A 52 -13.19 -2.17 -6.23
CA SER A 52 -12.89 -3.57 -5.91
C SER A 52 -11.66 -3.64 -5.00
N ALA A 53 -11.63 -4.62 -4.09
CA ALA A 53 -10.48 -4.82 -3.20
C ALA A 53 -9.17 -5.14 -3.94
N THR A 54 -9.26 -5.59 -5.20
CA THR A 54 -8.11 -5.85 -6.08
C THR A 54 -7.83 -4.68 -7.03
N ASP A 55 -8.65 -3.63 -7.03
CA ASP A 55 -8.48 -2.46 -7.90
C ASP A 55 -7.73 -1.36 -7.14
N ALA A 56 -6.42 -1.57 -7.03
CA ALA A 56 -5.56 -0.67 -6.28
C ALA A 56 -5.49 0.72 -6.92
N ALA A 57 -5.58 0.85 -8.24
CA ALA A 57 -5.72 2.15 -8.92
C ALA A 57 -6.96 2.95 -8.45
N CYS A 58 -8.15 2.34 -8.37
CA CYS A 58 -9.35 2.98 -7.83
C CYS A 58 -9.17 3.35 -6.36
N LEU A 59 -8.64 2.44 -5.55
CA LEU A 59 -8.43 2.66 -4.12
C LEU A 59 -7.45 3.81 -3.86
N CYS A 60 -6.32 3.82 -4.56
CA CYS A 60 -5.30 4.86 -4.44
C CYS A 60 -5.73 6.20 -5.04
N GLY A 61 -6.69 6.19 -5.97
CA GLY A 61 -7.40 7.39 -6.42
C GLY A 61 -8.43 7.92 -5.40
N ASN A 62 -8.81 7.13 -4.39
CA ASN A 62 -9.78 7.51 -3.38
C ASN A 62 -9.10 8.02 -2.10
N VAL A 63 -9.25 9.32 -1.83
CA VAL A 63 -8.65 9.94 -0.63
C VAL A 63 -9.05 9.28 0.69
N ASN A 64 -10.25 8.68 0.75
CA ASN A 64 -10.72 7.99 1.95
C ASN A 64 -9.91 6.71 2.25
N PHE A 65 -9.36 6.07 1.22
CA PHE A 65 -8.44 4.95 1.40
C PHE A 65 -7.17 5.40 2.13
N ALA A 66 -6.56 6.50 1.65
CA ALA A 66 -5.38 7.09 2.29
C ALA A 66 -5.66 7.57 3.72
N TYR A 67 -6.83 8.17 3.97
CA TYR A 67 -7.23 8.56 5.33
C TYR A 67 -7.41 7.36 6.24
N GLY A 68 -8.01 6.27 5.76
CA GLY A 68 -8.19 5.07 6.55
C GLY A 68 -6.87 4.36 6.89
N ILE A 69 -5.91 4.33 5.97
CA ILE A 69 -4.55 3.85 6.28
C ILE A 69 -3.94 4.71 7.38
N ARG A 70 -3.97 6.04 7.24
CA ARG A 70 -3.45 6.97 8.24
C ARG A 70 -4.13 6.78 9.59
N ASP A 71 -5.45 6.68 9.63
CA ASP A 71 -6.22 6.55 10.87
C ASP A 71 -5.90 5.22 11.56
N CYS A 72 -5.92 4.12 10.81
CA CYS A 72 -5.49 2.81 11.32
C CYS A 72 -4.06 2.83 11.84
N SER A 73 -3.15 3.50 11.13
CA SER A 73 -1.75 3.63 11.54
C SER A 73 -1.63 4.32 12.89
N ASN A 74 -2.36 5.43 13.09
CA ASN A 74 -2.34 6.18 14.35
C ASN A 74 -3.02 5.41 15.49
N ALA A 75 -4.12 4.71 15.20
CA ALA A 75 -4.88 3.96 16.20
C ALA A 75 -4.19 2.65 16.63
N ALA A 76 -3.61 1.90 15.69
CA ALA A 76 -3.05 0.57 15.95
C ALA A 76 -1.55 0.60 16.33
N CYS A 77 -0.79 1.57 15.82
CA CYS A 77 0.67 1.55 15.90
C CYS A 77 1.24 2.66 16.81
N GLY A 78 0.42 3.65 17.20
CA GLY A 78 0.88 4.86 17.88
C GLY A 78 1.65 5.81 16.95
N ALA A 79 1.81 7.06 17.39
CA ALA A 79 2.34 8.14 16.56
C ALA A 79 3.79 7.90 16.07
N GLU A 80 4.56 7.09 16.78
CA GLU A 80 5.96 6.78 16.48
C GLU A 80 6.09 5.80 15.30
N VAL A 81 5.19 4.83 15.19
CA VAL A 81 5.23 3.77 14.16
C VAL A 81 4.29 4.08 12.99
N ALA A 82 3.23 4.85 13.22
CA ALA A 82 2.29 5.30 12.20
C ALA A 82 2.91 5.81 10.88
N PRO A 83 3.99 6.64 10.89
CA PRO A 83 4.60 7.10 9.64
C PRO A 83 5.17 5.96 8.77
N SER A 84 5.59 4.83 9.36
CA SER A 84 6.07 3.67 8.60
C SER A 84 4.94 2.98 7.83
N VAL A 85 3.74 2.88 8.42
CA VAL A 85 2.55 2.29 7.79
C VAL A 85 1.98 3.22 6.72
N ILE A 86 2.01 4.53 6.95
CA ILE A 86 1.63 5.52 5.93
C ILE A 86 2.58 5.45 4.73
N ALA A 87 3.90 5.39 4.97
CA ALA A 87 4.88 5.23 3.91
C ALA A 87 4.67 3.92 3.14
N TYR A 88 4.26 2.86 3.84
CA TYR A 88 3.90 1.59 3.24
C TYR A 88 2.67 1.70 2.32
N GLY A 89 1.60 2.39 2.75
CA GLY A 89 0.44 2.66 1.90
C GLY A 89 0.76 3.51 0.67
N VAL A 90 1.68 4.46 0.79
CA VAL A 90 2.19 5.24 -0.37
C VAL A 90 2.95 4.34 -1.33
N ALA A 91 3.80 3.43 -0.83
CA ALA A 91 4.53 2.48 -1.67
C ALA A 91 3.57 1.52 -2.40
N TYR A 92 2.52 1.05 -1.72
CA TYR A 92 1.44 0.27 -2.32
C TYR A 92 0.80 1.02 -3.50
N CYS A 93 0.45 2.29 -3.31
CA CYS A 93 -0.16 3.11 -4.36
C CYS A 93 0.79 3.59 -5.46
N SER A 94 2.09 3.60 -5.20
CA SER A 94 3.11 3.97 -6.20
C SER A 94 3.51 2.80 -7.09
N CYS A 95 3.04 1.59 -6.75
CA CYS A 95 3.32 0.35 -7.46
C CYS A 95 2.29 0.05 -8.57
N GLU A 96 1.20 0.82 -8.63
CA GLU A 96 0.19 0.81 -9.69
C GLU A 96 0.58 1.75 -10.85
#